data_AF-A0A0U2WDX0-F1
#
_entry.id   AF-A0A0U2WDX0-F1
#
_cell.length_a   1.000
_cell.length_b   1.000
_cell.length_c   1.000
_cell.angle_alpha   90.00
_cell.angle_beta   90.00
_cell.angle_gamma   90.00
#
_symmetry.space_group_name_H-M   'P 1'
#
loop_
_entity.id
_entity.type
_entity.pdbx_description
1 polymer ?
#
loop_
_entity_poly.entity_id
_entity_poly.type
_entity_poly.pdbx_seq_one_letter_code
_entity_poly.pdbx_strand_id
1 'polypeptide(L)'
;MSRYGHNYFVAFYELDGFGVIEGRKEQALQAIKGQTDDYILNVNKTEYLDHLGSEFSMQPLEIHQEQLSVSVEERMIPAKRHPSSYWVDNGKSYPKDVYTFHLPFSGDAQLLKVRASTYSMSSPRIQTDGREIQFEIINFNQEAEAIKREADNVVAQLTSQNQNLTNDLVRFNGSLESLLSKAFDARKEQLLKKHDVISALGIPVRKAHSTPSTFSVPAKRTPAIPSKPKPEVTAKGYKPEPTLDNAIYHQILKIIHDVGKQFERLPSTYAGKGEEHLRDHMLLILEPNFEGSATGETFNKKGKTDILLRHEGSNVFVAELKYWHGKKGYLETITQLLSYLTWRDSKAAVVMFISNKEFSPVLETIREVTSEHPNHLGFVKEVEEGWYQYRFHINDDSNREVHIAIQAFHLPR
;
A
#
# COMPACT_ATOMS: atom_id res chain seq x y z
N MET A 1 47.38 -16.63 15.03
CA MET A 1 46.13 -16.22 14.36
C MET A 1 44.99 -17.10 14.91
N SER A 2 44.28 -16.63 15.93
CA SER A 2 43.18 -17.39 16.57
C SER A 2 41.87 -17.13 15.81
N ARG A 3 41.33 -18.16 15.16
CA ARG A 3 40.11 -18.11 14.33
C ARG A 3 38.87 -18.63 15.09
N TYR A 4 38.65 -18.23 16.35
CA TYR A 4 37.38 -18.51 17.05
C TYR A 4 37.10 -17.39 18.05
N GLY A 5 36.71 -16.23 17.54
CA GLY A 5 36.05 -15.20 18.34
C GLY A 5 34.56 -15.50 18.34
N HIS A 6 34.08 -16.28 19.31
CA HIS A 6 32.65 -16.43 19.56
C HIS A 6 32.11 -15.06 20.02
N ASN A 7 31.43 -14.34 19.12
CA ASN A 7 30.85 -13.02 19.41
C ASN A 7 29.53 -13.19 20.16
N TYR A 8 29.61 -13.49 21.46
CA TYR A 8 28.45 -13.41 22.34
C TYR A 8 27.96 -11.97 22.44
N PHE A 9 26.65 -11.78 22.33
CA PHE A 9 25.98 -10.51 22.54
C PHE A 9 24.81 -10.65 23.51
N VAL A 10 24.33 -9.54 24.04
CA VAL A 10 23.13 -9.52 24.90
C VAL A 10 21.91 -9.45 23.99
N ALA A 11 21.02 -10.44 24.10
CA ALA A 11 19.82 -10.50 23.27
C ALA A 11 18.93 -9.26 23.48
N PHE A 12 18.38 -8.74 22.38
CA PHE A 12 17.45 -7.61 22.33
C PHE A 12 17.94 -6.37 23.10
N TYR A 13 19.24 -6.03 22.97
CA TYR A 13 19.84 -4.93 23.74
C TYR A 13 20.78 -4.00 22.94
N GLU A 14 21.47 -4.50 21.91
CA GLU A 14 22.54 -3.74 21.25
C GLU A 14 22.04 -2.54 20.43
N LEU A 15 20.88 -2.70 19.78
CA LEU A 15 20.31 -1.69 18.89
C LEU A 15 19.01 -1.14 19.47
N ASP A 16 18.84 0.17 19.40
CA ASP A 16 17.60 0.81 19.82
C ASP A 16 16.48 0.59 18.78
N GLY A 17 15.43 -0.14 19.14
CA GLY A 17 14.36 -0.50 18.21
C GLY A 17 13.56 0.70 17.69
N PHE A 18 13.42 1.76 18.49
CA PHE A 18 12.83 3.00 18.01
C PHE A 18 13.68 3.61 16.87
N GLY A 19 14.99 3.74 17.07
CA GLY A 19 15.91 4.21 16.04
C GLY A 19 15.91 3.36 14.77
N VAL A 20 15.83 2.03 14.89
CA VAL A 20 15.75 1.11 13.74
C VAL A 20 14.44 1.33 12.96
N ILE A 21 13.31 1.40 13.66
CA ILE A 21 11.98 1.61 13.05
C ILE A 21 11.91 2.98 12.38
N GLU A 22 12.34 4.05 13.06
CA GLU A 22 12.33 5.40 12.50
C GLU A 22 13.30 5.53 11.32
N GLY A 23 14.49 4.92 11.39
CA GLY A 23 15.41 4.88 10.26
C GLY A 23 14.81 4.19 9.04
N ARG A 24 14.10 3.08 9.24
CA ARG A 24 13.40 2.36 8.15
C ARG A 24 12.27 3.22 7.55
N LYS A 25 11.51 3.91 8.40
CA LYS A 25 10.46 4.86 8.00
C LYS A 25 11.04 6.02 7.19
N GLU A 26 12.14 6.61 7.63
CA GLU A 26 12.83 7.68 6.91
C GLU A 26 13.32 7.22 5.53
N GLN A 27 13.90 6.02 5.44
CA GLN A 27 14.31 5.44 4.15
C GLN A 27 13.12 5.30 3.18
N ALA A 28 11.98 4.81 3.68
CA ALA A 28 10.77 4.65 2.87
C ALA A 28 10.23 6.01 2.36
N LEU A 29 10.26 7.04 3.22
CA LEU A 29 9.89 8.41 2.85
C LEU A 29 10.88 9.02 1.86
N GLN A 30 12.18 8.76 2.02
CA GLN A 30 13.21 9.21 1.08
C GLN A 30 13.09 8.52 -0.28
N ALA A 31 12.65 7.25 -0.33
CA ALA A 31 12.40 6.56 -1.58
C ALA A 31 11.34 7.27 -2.44
N ILE A 32 10.30 7.85 -1.81
CA ILE A 32 9.30 8.70 -2.50
C ILE A 32 9.95 10.01 -2.97
N LYS A 33 10.71 10.69 -2.11
CA LYS A 33 11.34 11.99 -2.43
C LYS A 33 12.41 11.87 -3.52
N GLY A 34 13.13 10.76 -3.57
CA GLY A 34 14.21 10.50 -4.51
C GLY A 34 13.75 10.09 -5.92
N GLN A 35 12.45 9.82 -6.13
CA GLN A 35 11.95 9.60 -7.48
C GLN A 35 11.91 10.90 -8.28
N THR A 36 12.04 10.77 -9.59
CA THR A 36 11.89 11.89 -10.53
C THR A 36 10.49 12.48 -10.49
N ASP A 37 10.36 13.79 -10.69
CA ASP A 37 9.09 14.51 -10.74
C ASP A 37 8.09 13.83 -11.71
N ASP A 38 8.54 13.44 -12.91
CA ASP A 38 7.72 12.76 -13.94
C ASP A 38 7.18 11.40 -13.49
N TYR A 39 8.00 10.61 -12.78
CA TYR A 39 7.58 9.30 -12.25
C TYR A 39 6.47 9.44 -11.21
N ILE A 40 6.61 10.34 -10.22
CA ILE A 40 5.59 10.51 -9.16
C ILE A 40 4.26 11.01 -9.72
N LEU A 41 4.30 11.84 -10.78
CA LEU A 41 3.08 12.35 -11.40
C LEU A 41 2.30 11.28 -12.17
N ASN A 42 3.00 10.30 -12.76
CA ASN A 42 2.42 9.31 -13.68
C ASN A 42 2.26 7.90 -13.09
N VAL A 43 2.97 7.55 -12.01
CA VAL A 43 2.93 6.20 -11.43
C VAL A 43 1.57 5.89 -10.78
N ASN A 44 1.10 4.65 -10.91
CA ASN A 44 -0.05 4.17 -10.15
C ASN A 44 0.27 4.23 -8.64
N LYS A 45 -0.49 5.04 -7.90
CA LYS A 45 -0.27 5.24 -6.47
C LYS A 45 -0.34 3.92 -5.70
N THR A 46 -1.37 3.11 -5.92
CA THR A 46 -1.57 1.87 -5.16
C THR A 46 -0.46 0.87 -5.42
N GLU A 47 -0.11 0.60 -6.67
CA GLU A 47 0.94 -0.36 -6.99
C GLU A 47 2.31 0.09 -6.46
N TYR A 48 2.58 1.39 -6.52
CA TYR A 48 3.82 1.94 -5.99
C TYR A 48 3.86 1.89 -4.46
N LEU A 49 2.75 2.18 -3.78
CA LEU A 49 2.65 2.07 -2.33
C LEU A 49 2.72 0.60 -1.87
N ASP A 50 2.14 -0.34 -2.61
CA ASP A 50 2.25 -1.77 -2.35
C ASP A 50 3.70 -2.25 -2.49
N HIS A 51 4.39 -1.80 -3.54
CA HIS A 51 5.81 -2.10 -3.76
C HIS A 51 6.65 -1.59 -2.59
N LEU A 52 6.51 -0.31 -2.21
CA LEU A 52 7.22 0.27 -1.07
C LEU A 52 6.83 -0.41 0.25
N GLY A 53 5.56 -0.73 0.45
CA GLY A 53 5.08 -1.46 1.62
C GLY A 53 5.77 -2.81 1.75
N SER A 54 5.86 -3.57 0.66
CA SER A 54 6.57 -4.86 0.63
C SER A 54 8.07 -4.72 0.88
N GLU A 55 8.72 -3.70 0.31
CA GLU A 55 10.15 -3.46 0.43
C GLU A 55 10.56 -3.01 1.84
N PHE A 56 9.78 -2.10 2.44
CA PHE A 56 10.12 -1.47 3.72
C PHE A 56 9.50 -2.17 4.94
N SER A 57 8.56 -3.10 4.74
CA SER A 57 8.04 -3.94 5.83
C SER A 57 9.15 -4.73 6.52
N MET A 58 9.01 -4.92 7.83
CA MET A 58 9.92 -5.73 8.63
C MET A 58 9.18 -6.95 9.15
N GLN A 59 9.63 -8.14 8.73
CA GLN A 59 9.02 -9.39 9.16
C GLN A 59 9.48 -9.75 10.57
N PRO A 60 8.56 -10.04 11.51
CA PRO A 60 8.93 -10.51 12.83
C PRO A 60 9.76 -11.80 12.81
N LEU A 61 10.62 -11.95 13.80
CA LEU A 61 11.38 -13.17 14.02
C LEU A 61 10.49 -14.24 14.67
N GLU A 62 10.63 -15.50 14.25
CA GLU A 62 9.92 -16.63 14.83
C GLU A 62 10.92 -17.57 15.52
N ILE A 63 10.69 -17.88 16.79
CA ILE A 63 11.56 -18.74 17.61
C ILE A 63 10.88 -20.09 17.79
N HIS A 64 11.53 -21.17 17.36
CA HIS A 64 11.00 -22.55 17.33
C HIS A 64 11.34 -23.29 18.63
N GLN A 65 10.61 -22.96 19.70
CA GLN A 65 10.86 -23.46 21.06
C GLN A 65 10.77 -24.99 21.16
N GLU A 66 9.94 -25.61 20.34
CA GLU A 66 9.74 -27.05 20.27
C GLU A 66 10.92 -27.82 19.65
N GLN A 67 11.84 -27.11 18.98
CA GLN A 67 13.04 -27.67 18.34
C GLN A 67 14.31 -27.44 19.17
N LEU A 68 14.16 -27.05 20.44
CA LEU A 68 15.29 -26.88 21.35
C LEU A 68 16.08 -28.19 21.50
N SER A 69 17.38 -28.12 21.23
CA SER A 69 18.31 -29.24 21.39
C SER A 69 19.52 -28.84 22.23
N VAL A 70 20.29 -29.82 22.71
CA VAL A 70 21.44 -29.59 23.58
C VAL A 70 22.62 -30.45 23.16
N SER A 71 23.81 -29.86 23.21
CA SER A 71 25.10 -30.54 23.06
C SER A 71 25.93 -30.33 24.31
N VAL A 72 26.77 -31.31 24.65
CA VAL A 72 27.59 -31.29 25.86
C VAL A 72 29.04 -31.49 25.49
N GLU A 73 29.91 -30.65 26.04
CA GLU A 73 31.36 -30.80 25.95
C GLU A 73 32.03 -30.47 27.28
N GLU A 74 33.18 -31.08 27.54
CA GLU A 74 34.03 -30.70 28.67
C GLU A 74 34.94 -29.54 28.27
N ARG A 75 34.92 -28.45 29.05
CA ARG A 75 35.70 -27.25 28.78
C ARG A 75 36.45 -26.78 30.02
N MET A 76 37.66 -26.25 29.82
CA MET A 76 38.44 -25.61 30.89
C MET A 76 37.86 -24.23 31.23
N ILE A 77 37.10 -24.15 32.32
CA ILE A 77 36.45 -22.92 32.78
C ILE A 77 37.37 -22.16 33.74
N PRO A 78 37.62 -20.85 33.52
CA PRO A 78 38.42 -20.04 34.44
C PRO A 78 37.81 -19.98 35.85
N ALA A 79 38.66 -19.94 36.88
CA ALA A 79 38.26 -19.84 38.29
C ALA A 79 37.30 -18.67 38.56
N LYS A 80 37.42 -17.57 37.81
CA LYS A 80 36.56 -16.37 37.94
C LYS A 80 35.10 -16.59 37.56
N ARG A 81 34.79 -17.65 36.78
CA ARG A 81 33.42 -18.03 36.41
C ARG A 81 32.81 -19.06 37.37
N HIS A 82 33.59 -19.55 38.35
CA HIS A 82 33.09 -20.50 39.34
C HIS A 82 32.30 -19.76 40.44
N PRO A 83 31.23 -20.36 40.99
CA PRO A 83 30.55 -19.85 42.17
C PRO A 83 31.52 -19.70 43.35
N SER A 84 31.28 -18.75 44.25
CA SER A 84 32.13 -18.55 45.44
C SER A 84 32.19 -19.74 46.39
N SER A 85 31.22 -20.67 46.30
CA SER A 85 31.20 -21.94 47.04
C SER A 85 32.23 -22.95 46.53
N TYR A 86 32.73 -22.79 45.30
CA TYR A 86 33.78 -23.60 44.73
C TYR A 86 35.14 -23.02 45.17
N TRP A 87 35.84 -23.73 46.06
CA TRP A 87 37.16 -23.36 46.59
C TRP A 87 38.26 -23.51 45.51
N VAL A 88 38.27 -22.61 44.52
CA VAL A 88 39.18 -22.64 43.36
C VAL A 88 40.25 -21.56 43.44
N ASP A 89 41.45 -21.87 42.91
CA ASP A 89 42.58 -20.94 42.88
C ASP A 89 42.40 -19.89 41.78
N ASN A 90 42.52 -18.61 42.14
CA ASN A 90 42.45 -17.53 41.17
C ASN A 90 43.58 -17.64 40.13
N GLY A 91 43.24 -17.46 38.85
CA GLY A 91 44.16 -17.58 37.72
C GLY A 91 44.28 -18.98 37.12
N LYS A 92 43.69 -20.01 37.72
CA LYS A 92 43.60 -21.36 37.13
C LYS A 92 42.28 -21.56 36.37
N SER A 93 42.23 -22.62 35.57
CA SER A 93 41.02 -23.12 34.92
C SER A 93 40.78 -24.58 35.32
N TYR A 94 39.51 -24.98 35.41
CA TYR A 94 39.10 -26.31 35.85
C TYR A 94 38.13 -26.92 34.82
N PRO A 95 38.21 -28.24 34.54
CA PRO A 95 37.31 -28.90 33.60
C PRO A 95 35.88 -28.93 34.14
N LYS A 96 34.92 -28.56 33.30
CA LYS A 96 33.48 -28.60 33.59
C LYS A 96 32.69 -28.97 32.35
N ASP A 97 31.58 -29.68 32.55
CA ASP A 97 30.59 -29.91 31.51
C ASP A 97 29.87 -28.60 31.18
N VAL A 98 29.91 -28.25 29.90
CA VAL A 98 29.21 -27.09 29.32
C VAL A 98 28.10 -27.60 28.43
N TYR A 99 26.87 -27.27 28.79
CA TYR A 99 25.67 -27.57 28.03
C TYR A 99 25.40 -26.39 27.09
N THR A 100 25.60 -26.59 25.80
CA THR A 100 25.26 -25.61 24.77
C THR A 100 23.90 -25.96 24.21
N PHE A 101 22.92 -25.10 24.46
CA PHE A 101 21.57 -25.21 23.94
C PHE A 101 21.50 -24.56 22.57
N HIS A 102 20.79 -25.19 21.64
CA HIS A 102 20.60 -24.74 20.27
C HIS A 102 19.10 -24.56 20.03
N LEU A 103 18.71 -23.32 19.74
CA LEU A 103 17.33 -22.91 19.57
C LEU A 103 17.13 -22.33 18.15
N PRO A 104 16.54 -23.11 17.22
CA PRO A 104 16.30 -22.66 15.86
C PRO A 104 15.34 -21.47 15.78
N PHE A 105 15.53 -20.62 14.78
CA PHE A 105 14.63 -19.50 14.47
C PHE A 105 14.49 -19.24 12.97
N SER A 106 13.41 -18.57 12.60
CA SER A 106 13.15 -18.06 11.25
C SER A 106 13.11 -16.52 11.25
N GLY A 107 13.63 -15.90 10.19
CA GLY A 107 13.63 -14.45 10.02
C GLY A 107 15.05 -13.86 10.03
N ASP A 108 15.13 -12.55 10.22
CA ASP A 108 16.40 -11.81 10.24
C ASP A 108 17.07 -11.87 11.61
N ALA A 109 18.25 -12.50 11.68
CA ALA A 109 19.05 -12.62 12.89
C ALA A 109 19.45 -11.26 13.50
N GLN A 110 19.47 -10.18 12.72
CA GLN A 110 19.74 -8.84 13.24
C GLN A 110 18.67 -8.39 14.24
N LEU A 111 17.42 -8.89 14.12
CA LEU A 111 16.35 -8.55 15.05
C LEU A 111 16.62 -9.05 16.48
N LEU A 112 17.43 -10.10 16.66
CA LEU A 112 17.86 -10.57 17.98
C LEU A 112 18.74 -9.56 18.71
N LYS A 113 19.24 -8.53 18.02
CA LYS A 113 20.03 -7.43 18.61
C LYS A 113 19.17 -6.20 18.90
N VAL A 114 17.96 -6.14 18.36
CA VAL A 114 17.09 -4.97 18.42
C VAL A 114 16.26 -4.99 19.70
N ARG A 115 16.36 -3.95 20.51
CA ARG A 115 15.59 -3.78 21.73
C ARG A 115 14.21 -3.21 21.42
N ALA A 116 13.16 -3.91 21.84
CA ALA A 116 11.79 -3.42 21.74
C ALA A 116 11.55 -2.16 22.60
N SER A 117 10.46 -1.44 22.30
CA SER A 117 9.99 -0.28 23.07
C SER A 117 9.66 -0.65 24.52
N THR A 118 9.13 -1.86 24.72
CA THR A 118 8.92 -2.50 26.02
C THR A 118 9.92 -3.63 26.17
N TYR A 119 10.84 -3.52 27.12
CA TYR A 119 11.95 -4.47 27.27
C TYR A 119 12.23 -4.83 28.72
N SER A 120 12.95 -5.93 28.92
CA SER A 120 13.46 -6.35 30.21
C SER A 120 14.87 -5.78 30.42
N MET A 121 15.17 -5.32 31.64
CA MET A 121 16.52 -4.90 32.03
C MET A 121 17.50 -6.08 32.15
N SER A 122 16.98 -7.31 32.20
CA SER A 122 17.76 -8.54 32.22
C SER A 122 17.49 -9.32 30.94
N SER A 123 18.53 -9.50 30.15
CA SER A 123 18.52 -10.28 28.90
C SER A 123 19.66 -11.27 28.90
N PRO A 124 19.43 -12.49 28.36
CA PRO A 124 20.46 -13.50 28.31
C PRO A 124 21.57 -13.13 27.32
N ARG A 125 22.77 -13.61 27.59
CA ARG A 125 23.86 -13.59 26.62
C ARG A 125 23.73 -14.78 25.69
N ILE A 126 23.69 -14.50 24.40
CA ILE A 126 23.53 -15.49 23.34
C ILE A 126 24.61 -15.31 22.27
N GLN A 127 24.80 -16.32 21.46
CA GLN A 127 25.45 -16.20 20.16
C GLN A 127 24.52 -16.75 19.09
N THR A 128 24.79 -16.42 17.83
CA THR A 128 24.05 -16.99 16.69
C THR A 128 25.02 -17.76 15.82
N ASP A 129 24.63 -18.99 15.47
CA ASP A 129 25.32 -19.81 14.47
C ASP A 129 24.30 -20.24 13.41
N GLY A 130 24.51 -19.81 12.17
CA GLY A 130 23.52 -19.98 11.10
C GLY A 130 22.13 -19.40 11.47
N ARG A 131 21.15 -20.30 11.67
CA ARG A 131 19.75 -19.97 12.05
C ARG A 131 19.40 -20.49 13.45
N GLU A 132 20.40 -20.61 14.31
CA GLU A 132 20.23 -21.11 15.68
C GLU A 132 20.76 -20.09 16.68
N ILE A 133 19.98 -19.85 17.73
CA ILE A 133 20.41 -19.13 18.92
C ILE A 133 21.10 -20.15 19.82
N GLN A 134 22.32 -19.83 20.25
CA GLN A 134 23.08 -20.67 21.16
C GLN A 134 23.34 -19.94 22.48
N PHE A 135 23.11 -20.66 23.58
CA PHE A 135 23.46 -20.21 24.92
C PHE A 135 24.04 -21.34 25.74
N GLU A 136 24.93 -21.00 26.67
CA GLU A 136 25.71 -21.98 27.44
C GLU A 136 25.32 -21.96 28.92
N ILE A 137 25.14 -23.15 29.49
CA ILE A 137 24.96 -23.37 30.92
C ILE A 137 26.09 -24.26 31.41
N ILE A 138 26.84 -23.79 32.42
CA ILE A 138 27.95 -24.53 33.00
C ILE A 138 27.42 -25.35 34.18
N ASN A 139 27.69 -26.65 34.18
CA ASN A 139 27.23 -27.54 35.24
C ASN A 139 28.08 -27.42 36.52
N PHE A 140 27.64 -26.57 37.44
CA PHE A 140 28.24 -26.46 38.77
C PHE A 140 27.55 -27.33 39.83
N ASN A 141 26.28 -27.68 39.67
CA ASN A 141 25.48 -28.29 40.75
C ASN A 141 25.16 -29.77 40.52
N GLN A 142 25.54 -30.35 39.38
CA GLN A 142 25.30 -31.75 38.98
C GLN A 142 23.80 -32.16 38.95
N GLU A 143 22.88 -31.19 38.96
CA GLU A 143 21.44 -31.43 38.95
C GLU A 143 20.84 -31.10 37.56
N ALA A 144 20.35 -32.12 36.86
CA ALA A 144 19.70 -31.96 35.56
C ALA A 144 18.48 -31.01 35.61
N GLU A 145 17.70 -31.07 36.69
CA GLU A 145 16.53 -30.19 36.89
C GLU A 145 16.92 -28.72 37.09
N ALA A 146 18.09 -28.43 37.64
CA ALA A 146 18.58 -27.06 37.75
C ALA A 146 18.95 -26.51 36.37
N ILE A 147 19.68 -27.30 35.57
CA ILE A 147 20.08 -26.94 34.20
C ILE A 147 18.84 -26.72 33.32
N LYS A 148 17.86 -27.62 33.39
CA LYS A 148 16.61 -27.51 32.64
C LYS A 148 15.84 -26.23 33.00
N ARG A 149 15.66 -25.96 34.30
CA ARG A 149 14.98 -24.72 34.74
C ARG A 149 15.70 -23.46 34.27
N GLU A 150 17.03 -23.45 34.29
CA GLU A 150 17.81 -22.32 33.78
C GLU A 150 17.65 -22.16 32.26
N ALA A 151 17.66 -23.26 31.51
CA ALA A 151 17.38 -23.22 30.07
C ALA A 151 15.96 -22.73 29.76
N ASP A 152 14.94 -23.24 30.45
CA ASP A 152 13.54 -22.82 30.31
C ASP A 152 13.38 -21.32 30.60
N ASN A 153 14.09 -20.80 31.61
CA ASN A 153 14.09 -19.37 31.94
C ASN A 153 14.73 -18.52 30.82
N VAL A 154 15.85 -18.97 30.24
CA VAL A 154 16.50 -18.27 29.11
C VAL A 154 15.59 -18.25 27.89
N VAL A 155 14.97 -19.40 27.56
CA VAL A 155 14.01 -19.50 26.45
C VAL A 155 12.81 -18.59 26.69
N ALA A 156 12.23 -18.58 27.89
CA ALA A 156 11.12 -17.71 28.23
C ALA A 156 11.47 -16.21 28.10
N GLN A 157 12.68 -15.82 28.49
CA GLN A 157 13.17 -14.45 28.31
C GLN A 157 13.32 -14.08 26.84
N LEU A 158 13.90 -14.96 26.02
CA LEU A 158 14.04 -14.75 24.58
C LEU A 158 12.68 -14.62 23.89
N THR A 159 11.76 -15.55 24.18
CA THR A 159 10.40 -15.56 23.62
C THR A 159 9.63 -14.30 24.01
N SER A 160 9.68 -13.91 25.28
CA SER A 160 8.98 -12.70 25.76
C SER A 160 9.49 -11.43 25.09
N GLN A 161 10.80 -11.28 24.96
CA GLN A 161 11.38 -10.11 24.30
C GLN A 161 11.12 -10.10 22.80
N ASN A 162 11.17 -11.26 22.16
CA ASN A 162 10.77 -11.41 20.76
C ASN A 162 9.30 -11.02 20.54
N GLN A 163 8.41 -11.38 21.47
CA GLN A 163 7.00 -11.00 21.38
C GLN A 163 6.82 -9.48 21.48
N ASN A 164 7.55 -8.82 22.38
CA ASN A 164 7.50 -7.36 22.50
C ASN A 164 7.98 -6.69 21.22
N LEU A 165 9.08 -7.16 20.63
CA LEU A 165 9.58 -6.64 19.36
C LEU A 165 8.58 -6.91 18.22
N THR A 166 8.00 -8.11 18.17
CA THR A 166 6.95 -8.46 17.20
C THR A 166 5.78 -7.47 17.26
N ASN A 167 5.32 -7.09 18.46
CA ASN A 167 4.24 -6.13 18.61
C ASN A 167 4.61 -4.74 18.04
N ASP A 168 5.85 -4.28 18.24
CA ASP A 168 6.33 -3.02 17.68
C ASP A 168 6.40 -3.08 16.14
N LEU A 169 6.91 -4.19 15.58
CA LEU A 169 7.00 -4.39 14.13
C LEU A 169 5.62 -4.48 13.48
N VAL A 170 4.66 -5.19 14.09
CA VAL A 170 3.28 -5.27 13.60
C VAL A 170 2.63 -3.88 13.59
N ARG A 171 2.82 -3.09 14.66
CA ARG A 171 2.32 -1.72 14.72
C ARG A 171 2.95 -0.84 13.64
N PHE A 172 4.26 -0.94 13.44
CA PHE A 172 4.96 -0.22 12.39
C PHE A 172 4.43 -0.59 11.00
N ASN A 173 4.39 -1.89 10.67
CA ASN A 173 3.92 -2.39 9.38
C ASN A 173 2.46 -1.96 9.10
N GLY A 174 1.58 -2.03 10.11
CA GLY A 174 0.20 -1.57 9.99
C GLY A 174 0.05 -0.05 9.77
N SER A 175 1.03 0.75 10.22
CA SER A 175 1.03 2.20 10.01
C SER A 175 1.63 2.62 8.66
N LEU A 176 2.43 1.75 8.04
CA LEU A 176 3.29 2.05 6.89
C LEU A 176 2.48 2.51 5.67
N GLU A 177 1.38 1.83 5.33
CA GLU A 177 0.53 2.20 4.19
C GLU A 177 -0.01 3.63 4.31
N SER A 178 -0.61 3.95 5.47
CA SER A 178 -1.16 5.28 5.73
C SER A 178 -0.10 6.38 5.65
N LEU A 179 1.12 6.07 6.10
CA LEU A 179 2.23 6.99 6.14
C LEU A 179 2.79 7.25 4.73
N LEU A 180 3.00 6.19 3.95
CA LEU A 180 3.47 6.28 2.57
C LEU A 180 2.42 6.98 1.69
N SER A 181 1.13 6.68 1.89
CA SER A 181 0.03 7.32 1.16
C SER A 181 0.01 8.84 1.37
N LYS A 182 0.09 9.29 2.63
CA LYS A 182 0.16 10.73 2.98
C LYS A 182 1.41 11.40 2.39
N ALA A 183 2.56 10.73 2.47
CA ALA A 183 3.81 11.27 1.95
C ALA A 183 3.79 11.39 0.41
N PHE A 184 3.21 10.40 -0.27
CA PHE A 184 3.03 10.40 -1.72
C PHE A 184 2.11 11.54 -2.15
N ASP A 185 0.95 11.70 -1.51
CA ASP A 185 0.00 12.76 -1.83
C ASP A 185 0.61 14.15 -1.63
N ALA A 186 1.27 14.36 -0.49
CA ALA A 186 1.96 15.61 -0.21
C ALA A 186 3.05 15.91 -1.25
N ARG A 187 3.80 14.89 -1.68
CA ARG A 187 4.83 15.06 -2.72
C ARG A 187 4.19 15.38 -4.08
N LYS A 188 3.12 14.68 -4.46
CA LYS A 188 2.42 14.91 -5.73
C LYS A 188 1.82 16.31 -5.78
N GLU A 189 1.18 16.76 -4.71
CA GLU A 189 0.63 18.11 -4.60
C GLU A 189 1.73 19.18 -4.70
N GLN A 190 2.88 18.98 -4.05
CA GLN A 190 4.03 19.89 -4.17
C GLN A 190 4.53 20.00 -5.62
N LEU A 191 4.56 18.88 -6.36
CA LEU A 191 4.98 18.86 -7.76
C LEU A 191 3.99 19.57 -8.67
N LEU A 192 2.68 19.37 -8.44
CA LEU A 192 1.62 20.07 -9.19
C LEU A 192 1.71 21.58 -8.98
N LYS A 193 1.79 22.05 -7.72
CA LYS A 193 1.96 23.49 -7.41
C LYS A 193 3.22 24.08 -8.06
N LYS A 194 4.33 23.33 -8.06
CA LYS A 194 5.57 23.75 -8.73
C LYS A 194 5.36 23.88 -10.24
N HIS A 195 4.62 22.97 -10.87
CA HIS A 195 4.27 23.06 -12.28
C HIS A 195 3.33 24.23 -12.58
N ASP A 196 2.32 24.49 -11.76
CA ASP A 196 1.41 25.63 -11.94
C ASP A 196 2.16 26.97 -11.91
N VAL A 197 3.09 27.12 -10.96
CA VAL A 197 3.95 28.31 -10.86
C VAL A 197 4.83 28.44 -12.10
N ILE A 198 5.42 27.35 -12.58
CA ILE A 198 6.26 27.36 -13.78
C ILE A 198 5.45 27.73 -15.04
N SER A 199 4.23 27.21 -15.16
CA SER A 199 3.31 27.56 -16.25
C SER A 199 2.89 29.03 -16.19
N ALA A 200 2.62 29.55 -14.99
CA ALA A 200 2.26 30.96 -14.76
C ALA A 200 3.41 31.94 -15.07
N LEU A 201 4.67 31.50 -15.04
CA LEU A 201 5.81 32.34 -15.39
C LEU A 201 5.87 32.67 -16.89
N GLY A 202 5.20 31.92 -17.77
CA GLY A 202 5.16 32.19 -19.22
C GLY A 202 6.52 32.12 -19.93
N ILE A 203 7.55 31.60 -19.25
CA ILE A 203 8.94 31.53 -19.75
C ILE A 203 9.25 30.06 -20.13
N PRO A 204 9.85 29.80 -21.31
CA PRO A 204 10.20 28.44 -21.72
C PRO A 204 11.15 27.77 -20.71
N VAL A 205 10.72 26.62 -20.16
CA VAL A 205 11.50 25.84 -19.22
C VAL A 205 12.68 25.19 -19.95
N ARG A 206 13.91 25.60 -19.60
CA ARG A 206 15.11 24.84 -19.98
C ARG A 206 15.10 23.51 -19.25
N LYS A 207 15.02 22.40 -20.00
CA LYS A 207 15.19 21.05 -19.45
C LYS A 207 16.58 20.95 -18.83
N ALA A 208 16.67 20.64 -17.55
CA ALA A 208 17.93 20.25 -16.94
C ALA A 208 18.45 18.99 -17.65
N HIS A 209 19.64 19.08 -18.26
CA HIS A 209 20.37 17.91 -18.75
C HIS A 209 20.87 17.10 -17.56
N SER A 210 20.07 16.15 -17.09
CA SER A 210 20.55 15.08 -16.22
C SER A 210 19.60 13.88 -16.23
N THR A 211 19.55 13.18 -17.35
CA THR A 211 19.22 11.76 -17.36
C THR A 211 20.18 11.08 -18.33
N PRO A 212 21.14 10.27 -17.85
CA PRO A 212 21.84 9.36 -18.73
C PRO A 212 20.80 8.39 -19.30
N SER A 213 20.64 8.44 -20.61
CA SER A 213 20.16 7.30 -21.38
C SER A 213 21.19 6.19 -21.23
N THR A 214 20.95 5.26 -20.31
CA THR A 214 21.70 3.99 -20.30
C THR A 214 20.72 2.85 -20.44
N PHE A 215 20.48 2.54 -21.70
CA PHE A 215 20.20 1.20 -22.22
C PHE A 215 21.19 0.20 -21.58
N SER A 216 20.69 -0.84 -20.90
CA SER A 216 21.49 -2.00 -20.50
C SER A 216 20.61 -3.24 -20.43
N VAL A 217 20.88 -4.17 -21.34
CA VAL A 217 20.28 -5.50 -21.55
C VAL A 217 20.76 -6.47 -20.43
N PRO A 218 20.02 -7.56 -20.11
CA PRO A 218 19.87 -8.05 -18.74
C PRO A 218 20.95 -9.04 -18.31
N ALA A 219 21.36 -8.95 -17.05
CA ALA A 219 22.11 -9.99 -16.37
C ALA A 219 21.15 -10.95 -15.66
N LYS A 220 21.08 -12.19 -16.18
CA LYS A 220 20.45 -13.36 -15.56
C LYS A 220 20.77 -13.43 -14.05
N ARG A 221 19.74 -13.45 -13.19
CA ARG A 221 19.81 -13.97 -11.82
C ARG A 221 18.58 -14.81 -11.49
N THR A 222 18.87 -16.00 -10.98
CA THR A 222 18.01 -17.10 -10.52
C THR A 222 17.16 -16.67 -9.30
N PRO A 223 16.03 -17.35 -9.00
CA PRO A 223 14.88 -16.75 -8.34
C PRO A 223 15.03 -16.71 -6.82
N ALA A 224 14.60 -15.59 -6.23
CA ALA A 224 14.22 -15.51 -4.83
C ALA A 224 12.90 -14.70 -4.78
N ILE A 225 11.85 -15.36 -4.27
CA ILE A 225 10.61 -14.87 -3.63
C ILE A 225 10.01 -13.55 -4.18
N PRO A 226 8.75 -13.52 -4.65
CA PRO A 226 8.23 -12.40 -5.43
C PRO A 226 8.05 -11.13 -4.58
N SER A 227 9.02 -10.23 -4.64
CA SER A 227 8.76 -8.79 -4.46
C SER A 227 7.95 -8.33 -5.67
N LYS A 228 6.84 -7.60 -5.47
CA LYS A 228 6.11 -6.99 -6.59
C LYS A 228 7.09 -6.13 -7.40
N PRO A 229 7.20 -6.34 -8.73
CA PRO A 229 8.12 -5.56 -9.55
C PRO A 229 7.74 -4.07 -9.49
N LYS A 230 8.74 -3.19 -9.50
CA LYS A 230 8.52 -1.75 -9.57
C LYS A 230 7.71 -1.43 -10.83
N PRO A 231 6.61 -0.66 -10.75
CA PRO A 231 5.79 -0.36 -11.92
C PRO A 231 6.61 0.40 -12.98
N GLU A 232 6.56 -0.09 -14.22
CA GLU A 232 7.24 0.52 -15.35
C GLU A 232 6.39 1.67 -15.92
N VAL A 233 6.89 2.91 -15.80
CA VAL A 233 6.27 4.09 -16.43
C VAL A 233 6.98 4.35 -17.75
N THR A 234 6.23 4.39 -18.87
CA THR A 234 6.76 4.86 -20.15
C THR A 234 6.93 6.37 -20.10
N ALA A 235 8.17 6.84 -19.98
CA ALA A 235 8.53 8.26 -19.88
C ALA A 235 8.24 9.02 -21.19
N LYS A 236 6.97 9.35 -21.45
CA LYS A 236 6.58 10.37 -22.43
C LYS A 236 6.32 11.64 -21.64
N GLY A 237 7.29 12.56 -21.70
CA GLY A 237 7.37 13.75 -20.85
C GLY A 237 6.03 14.43 -20.54
N TYR A 238 5.80 14.67 -19.26
CA TYR A 238 4.61 15.32 -18.72
C TYR A 238 4.46 16.77 -19.21
N LYS A 239 3.34 17.08 -19.87
CA LYS A 239 2.80 18.44 -20.01
C LYS A 239 1.59 18.54 -19.07
N PRO A 240 1.54 19.47 -18.10
CA PRO A 240 0.33 19.73 -17.34
C PRO A 240 -0.72 20.26 -18.30
N GLU A 241 -1.73 19.42 -18.54
CA GLU A 241 -2.94 19.77 -19.27
C GLU A 241 -4.10 19.72 -18.27
N PRO A 242 -5.16 20.53 -18.45
CA PRO A 242 -6.16 20.78 -17.42
C PRO A 242 -6.85 19.47 -16.99
N THR A 243 -6.62 19.06 -15.73
CA THR A 243 -7.32 17.94 -15.10
C THR A 243 -8.43 18.47 -14.20
N LEU A 244 -9.61 17.85 -14.26
CA LEU A 244 -10.72 18.25 -13.40
C LEU A 244 -10.36 18.13 -11.92
N ASP A 245 -10.56 19.21 -11.17
CA ASP A 245 -10.35 19.21 -9.71
C ASP A 245 -11.27 18.19 -9.01
N ASN A 246 -10.77 17.59 -7.93
CA ASN A 246 -11.55 16.59 -7.19
C ASN A 246 -12.83 17.19 -6.58
N ALA A 247 -12.82 18.44 -6.10
CA ALA A 247 -14.01 19.04 -5.53
C ALA A 247 -15.09 19.27 -6.60
N ILE A 248 -14.70 19.76 -7.77
CA ILE A 248 -15.59 19.95 -8.93
C ILE A 248 -16.19 18.60 -9.37
N TYR A 249 -15.37 17.55 -9.49
CA TYR A 249 -15.88 16.22 -9.81
C TYR A 249 -16.92 15.72 -8.82
N HIS A 250 -16.66 15.80 -7.52
CA HIS A 250 -17.61 15.36 -6.51
C HIS A 250 -18.89 16.22 -6.52
N GLN A 251 -18.79 17.52 -6.83
CA GLN A 251 -19.93 18.39 -7.01
C GLN A 251 -20.80 17.96 -8.20
N ILE A 252 -20.18 17.64 -9.35
CA ILE A 252 -20.90 17.13 -10.53
C ILE A 252 -21.62 15.82 -10.18
N LEU A 253 -20.91 14.85 -9.58
CA LEU A 253 -21.52 13.57 -9.20
C LEU A 253 -22.67 13.75 -8.21
N LYS A 254 -22.55 14.69 -7.27
CA LYS A 254 -23.61 15.00 -6.31
C LYS A 254 -24.84 15.59 -7.00
N ILE A 255 -24.65 16.51 -7.94
CA ILE A 255 -25.78 17.09 -8.71
C ILE A 255 -26.47 16.00 -9.55
N ILE A 256 -25.70 15.15 -10.23
CA ILE A 256 -26.25 14.00 -10.97
C ILE A 256 -27.07 13.11 -10.02
N HIS A 257 -26.54 12.84 -8.83
CA HIS A 257 -27.22 12.02 -7.82
C HIS A 257 -28.52 12.64 -7.33
N ASP A 258 -28.49 13.92 -6.99
CA ASP A 258 -29.65 14.65 -6.49
C ASP A 258 -30.76 14.72 -7.56
N VAL A 259 -30.40 14.92 -8.83
CA VAL A 259 -31.35 14.88 -9.96
C VAL A 259 -31.88 13.46 -10.18
N GLY A 260 -31.01 12.45 -10.14
CA GLY A 260 -31.41 11.05 -10.26
C GLY A 260 -32.44 10.64 -9.20
N LYS A 261 -32.23 11.03 -7.94
CA LYS A 261 -33.22 10.81 -6.86
C LYS A 261 -34.54 11.55 -7.09
N GLN A 262 -34.56 12.69 -7.76
CA GLN A 262 -35.82 13.33 -8.14
C GLN A 262 -36.60 12.51 -9.17
N PHE A 263 -35.90 11.81 -10.08
CA PHE A 263 -36.56 10.92 -11.03
C PHE A 263 -37.27 9.77 -10.33
N GLU A 264 -36.65 9.19 -9.30
CA GLU A 264 -37.25 8.13 -8.48
C GLU A 264 -38.47 8.61 -7.68
N ARG A 265 -38.47 9.87 -7.22
CA ARG A 265 -39.56 10.46 -6.42
C ARG A 265 -40.77 10.88 -7.26
N LEU A 266 -40.59 11.11 -8.57
CA LEU A 266 -41.62 11.58 -9.48
C LEU A 266 -41.79 10.63 -10.69
N PRO A 267 -42.06 9.33 -10.47
CA PRO A 267 -42.05 8.33 -11.54
C PRO A 267 -43.08 8.63 -12.64
N SER A 268 -44.24 9.20 -12.30
CA SER A 268 -45.27 9.58 -13.28
C SER A 268 -44.81 10.69 -14.25
N THR A 269 -43.95 11.61 -13.81
CA THR A 269 -43.40 12.69 -14.63
C THR A 269 -42.37 12.18 -15.64
N TYR A 270 -41.60 11.16 -15.24
CA TYR A 270 -40.50 10.61 -16.02
C TYR A 270 -40.85 9.28 -16.72
N ALA A 271 -42.07 8.78 -16.54
CA ALA A 271 -42.59 7.61 -17.23
C ALA A 271 -42.52 7.80 -18.76
N GLY A 272 -41.97 6.80 -19.46
CA GLY A 272 -41.84 6.81 -20.92
C GLY A 272 -40.77 7.76 -21.47
N LYS A 273 -39.98 8.43 -20.62
CA LYS A 273 -38.84 9.26 -21.07
C LYS A 273 -37.66 8.36 -21.44
N GLY A 274 -37.16 8.52 -22.67
CA GLY A 274 -35.91 7.90 -23.09
C GLY A 274 -34.66 8.55 -22.45
N GLU A 275 -33.52 7.89 -22.58
CA GLU A 275 -32.21 8.30 -22.02
C GLU A 275 -31.86 9.76 -22.39
N GLU A 276 -32.14 10.16 -23.64
CA GLU A 276 -31.87 11.52 -24.13
C GLU A 276 -32.65 12.59 -23.34
N HIS A 277 -33.89 12.31 -22.95
CA HIS A 277 -34.71 13.26 -22.18
C HIS A 277 -34.21 13.40 -20.74
N LEU A 278 -33.80 12.29 -20.12
CA LEU A 278 -33.26 12.29 -18.76
C LEU A 278 -31.91 13.00 -18.72
N ARG A 279 -31.07 12.76 -19.73
CA ARG A 279 -29.82 13.50 -19.95
C ARG A 279 -30.08 15.00 -20.07
N ASP A 280 -31.02 15.40 -20.92
CA ASP A 280 -31.32 16.82 -21.15
C ASP A 280 -31.83 17.51 -19.88
N HIS A 281 -32.60 16.79 -19.05
CA HIS A 281 -32.99 17.30 -17.73
C HIS A 281 -31.78 17.44 -16.79
N MET A 282 -30.90 16.44 -16.73
CA MET A 282 -29.68 16.53 -15.92
C MET A 282 -28.79 17.72 -16.36
N LEU A 283 -28.65 17.93 -17.67
CA LEU A 283 -27.91 19.06 -18.24
C LEU A 283 -28.53 20.42 -17.84
N LEU A 284 -29.85 20.56 -17.89
CA LEU A 284 -30.56 21.79 -17.50
C LEU A 284 -30.22 22.23 -16.05
N ILE A 285 -29.95 21.26 -15.17
CA ILE A 285 -29.57 21.55 -13.77
C ILE A 285 -28.06 21.68 -13.63
N LEU A 286 -27.27 20.87 -14.34
CA LEU A 286 -25.81 20.94 -14.30
C LEU A 286 -25.29 22.27 -14.87
N GLU A 287 -25.72 22.68 -16.07
CA GLU A 287 -25.17 23.83 -16.80
C GLU A 287 -25.08 25.11 -15.95
N PRO A 288 -26.15 25.61 -15.28
CA PRO A 288 -26.09 26.86 -14.50
C PRO A 288 -25.18 26.80 -13.27
N ASN A 289 -24.83 25.60 -12.79
CA ASN A 289 -23.92 25.45 -11.65
C ASN A 289 -22.45 25.68 -12.05
N PHE A 290 -22.15 25.68 -13.35
CA PHE A 290 -20.79 25.80 -13.88
C PHE A 290 -20.68 26.88 -14.97
N GLU A 291 -21.79 27.33 -15.56
CA GLU A 291 -21.85 28.54 -16.39
C GLU A 291 -21.81 29.80 -15.50
N GLY A 292 -20.75 30.60 -15.62
CA GLY A 292 -20.58 31.86 -14.88
C GLY A 292 -19.56 31.79 -13.73
N SER A 293 -19.08 30.61 -13.37
CA SER A 293 -17.82 30.49 -12.61
C SER A 293 -16.66 30.89 -13.52
N ALA A 294 -15.67 31.62 -13.00
CA ALA A 294 -14.48 32.05 -13.75
C ALA A 294 -13.57 30.88 -14.22
N THR A 295 -14.12 29.67 -14.33
CA THR A 295 -13.44 28.40 -14.58
C THR A 295 -13.43 28.02 -16.06
N GLY A 296 -14.20 28.65 -16.95
CA GLY A 296 -14.19 28.34 -18.39
C GLY A 296 -14.64 26.92 -18.76
N GLU A 297 -15.37 26.25 -17.86
CA GLU A 297 -15.92 24.92 -18.08
C GLU A 297 -17.30 25.02 -18.76
N THR A 298 -17.57 24.15 -19.75
CA THR A 298 -18.85 24.14 -20.47
C THR A 298 -19.33 22.73 -20.74
N PHE A 299 -20.59 22.44 -20.40
CA PHE A 299 -21.20 21.16 -20.73
C PHE A 299 -21.61 21.10 -22.21
N ASN A 300 -21.38 19.94 -22.83
CA ASN A 300 -21.74 19.68 -24.20
C ASN A 300 -22.29 18.27 -24.35
N LYS A 301 -23.16 18.09 -25.35
CA LYS A 301 -23.60 16.77 -25.81
C LYS A 301 -22.60 16.24 -26.84
N LYS A 302 -22.14 15.01 -26.70
CA LYS A 302 -21.48 14.25 -27.79
C LYS A 302 -22.17 12.90 -27.84
N GLY A 303 -22.58 12.47 -29.03
CA GLY A 303 -23.48 11.32 -29.14
C GLY A 303 -24.89 11.60 -28.59
N LYS A 304 -25.65 10.54 -28.36
CA LYS A 304 -27.08 10.62 -28.02
C LYS A 304 -27.35 10.67 -26.51
N THR A 305 -26.43 10.15 -25.70
CA THR A 305 -26.68 9.88 -24.27
C THR A 305 -25.67 10.52 -23.34
N ASP A 306 -24.61 11.11 -23.89
CA ASP A 306 -23.42 11.43 -23.10
C ASP A 306 -23.43 12.89 -22.66
N ILE A 307 -22.99 13.13 -21.43
CA ILE A 307 -22.74 14.45 -20.84
C ILE A 307 -21.22 14.65 -20.81
N LEU A 308 -20.73 15.67 -21.52
CA LEU A 308 -19.31 16.04 -21.50
C LEU A 308 -19.13 17.36 -20.79
N LEU A 309 -18.13 17.46 -19.92
CA LEU A 309 -17.59 18.73 -19.47
C LEU A 309 -16.31 19.04 -20.24
N ARG A 310 -16.23 20.24 -20.81
CA ARG A 310 -15.04 20.73 -21.50
C ARG A 310 -14.42 21.92 -20.80
N HIS A 311 -13.10 22.00 -20.80
CA HIS A 311 -12.31 23.14 -20.33
C HIS A 311 -11.23 23.46 -21.37
N GLU A 312 -11.17 24.71 -21.85
CA GLU A 312 -10.22 25.17 -22.89
C GLU A 312 -10.14 24.25 -24.13
N GLY A 313 -11.28 23.67 -24.55
CA GLY A 313 -11.37 22.78 -25.71
C GLY A 313 -10.99 21.31 -25.46
N SER A 314 -10.56 20.95 -24.25
CA SER A 314 -10.32 19.56 -23.83
C SER A 314 -11.51 19.00 -23.04
N ASN A 315 -11.83 17.72 -23.22
CA ASN A 315 -12.78 17.04 -22.32
C ASN A 315 -12.08 16.80 -20.98
N VAL A 316 -12.78 17.06 -19.88
CA VAL A 316 -12.27 16.87 -18.51
C VAL A 316 -13.16 15.96 -17.67
N PHE A 317 -14.39 15.70 -18.12
CA PHE A 317 -15.30 14.71 -17.56
C PHE A 317 -16.28 14.19 -18.62
N VAL A 318 -16.61 12.91 -18.51
CA VAL A 318 -17.58 12.22 -19.35
C VAL A 318 -18.54 11.43 -18.46
N ALA A 319 -19.85 11.60 -18.66
CA ALA A 319 -20.85 10.71 -18.10
C ALA A 319 -21.65 10.04 -19.21
N GLU A 320 -21.77 8.73 -19.14
CA GLU A 320 -22.58 7.90 -20.03
C GLU A 320 -23.86 7.50 -19.30
N LEU A 321 -25.02 7.78 -19.90
CA LEU A 321 -26.34 7.48 -19.33
C LEU A 321 -26.97 6.32 -20.09
N LYS A 322 -27.44 5.29 -19.39
CA LYS A 322 -28.04 4.10 -20.02
C LYS A 322 -29.18 3.52 -19.19
N TYR A 323 -30.20 2.99 -19.84
CA TYR A 323 -31.11 2.04 -19.18
C TYR A 323 -30.41 0.70 -18.97
N TRP A 324 -30.69 0.09 -17.83
CA TRP A 324 -30.26 -1.26 -17.53
C TRP A 324 -30.99 -2.28 -18.41
N HIS A 325 -30.22 -3.04 -19.19
CA HIS A 325 -30.72 -4.14 -20.02
C HIS A 325 -30.04 -5.48 -19.68
N GLY A 326 -29.40 -5.56 -18.52
CA GLY A 326 -28.65 -6.73 -18.05
C GLY A 326 -27.12 -6.53 -18.04
N LYS A 327 -26.43 -7.50 -17.44
CA LYS A 327 -24.97 -7.53 -17.23
C LYS A 327 -24.16 -7.16 -18.47
N LYS A 328 -24.49 -7.75 -19.63
CA LYS A 328 -23.75 -7.54 -20.87
C LYS A 328 -23.80 -6.07 -21.32
N GLY A 329 -25.00 -5.49 -21.36
CA GLY A 329 -25.19 -4.09 -21.75
C GLY A 329 -24.53 -3.11 -20.78
N TYR A 330 -24.50 -3.44 -19.49
CA TYR A 330 -23.78 -2.66 -18.49
C TYR A 330 -22.26 -2.65 -18.72
N LEU A 331 -21.63 -3.81 -18.95
CA LEU A 331 -20.19 -3.87 -19.25
C LEU A 331 -19.84 -3.17 -20.57
N GLU A 332 -20.70 -3.33 -21.59
CA GLU A 332 -20.56 -2.60 -22.86
C GLU A 332 -20.65 -1.08 -22.67
N THR A 333 -21.44 -0.60 -21.71
CA THR A 333 -21.57 0.82 -21.37
C THR A 333 -20.28 1.35 -20.74
N ILE A 334 -19.64 0.58 -19.86
CA ILE A 334 -18.30 0.92 -19.32
C ILE A 334 -17.26 0.93 -20.44
N THR A 335 -17.28 -0.06 -21.34
CA THR A 335 -16.38 -0.09 -22.50
C THR A 335 -16.59 1.12 -23.42
N GLN A 336 -17.84 1.49 -23.69
CA GLN A 336 -18.19 2.68 -24.48
C GLN A 336 -17.68 3.95 -23.80
N LEU A 337 -17.91 4.11 -22.50
CA LEU A 337 -17.41 5.24 -21.72
C LEU A 337 -15.88 5.36 -21.85
N LEU A 338 -15.16 4.27 -21.61
CA LEU A 338 -13.69 4.22 -21.70
C LEU A 338 -13.16 4.52 -23.11
N SER A 339 -13.93 4.24 -24.17
CA SER A 339 -13.55 4.57 -25.55
C SER A 339 -13.56 6.07 -25.85
N TYR A 340 -14.34 6.85 -25.09
CA TYR A 340 -14.37 8.31 -25.20
C TYR A 340 -13.26 8.99 -24.40
N LEU A 341 -12.72 8.28 -23.41
CA LEU A 341 -11.65 8.79 -22.58
C LEU A 341 -10.35 8.76 -23.36
N THR A 342 -9.71 9.91 -23.40
CA THR A 342 -8.35 10.05 -23.87
C THR A 342 -7.40 9.86 -22.70
N TRP A 343 -6.10 9.81 -22.98
CA TRP A 343 -5.07 9.75 -21.95
C TRP A 343 -5.11 10.88 -20.91
N ARG A 344 -5.90 11.93 -21.18
CA ARG A 344 -6.07 13.15 -20.38
C ARG A 344 -7.24 13.06 -19.38
N ASP A 345 -8.20 12.17 -19.63
CA ASP A 345 -9.43 12.08 -18.85
C ASP A 345 -9.21 11.15 -17.63
N SER A 346 -9.22 11.72 -16.42
CA SER A 346 -9.00 10.95 -15.18
C SER A 346 -10.28 10.61 -14.42
N LYS A 347 -11.43 11.15 -14.86
CA LYS A 347 -12.69 11.09 -14.10
C LYS A 347 -13.90 10.98 -15.01
N ALA A 348 -14.77 10.03 -14.71
CA ALA A 348 -15.96 9.75 -15.48
C ALA A 348 -17.10 9.22 -14.61
N ALA A 349 -18.28 9.06 -15.21
CA ALA A 349 -19.42 8.43 -14.57
C ALA A 349 -20.24 7.56 -15.53
N VAL A 350 -20.84 6.51 -14.98
CA VAL A 350 -21.92 5.75 -15.63
C VAL A 350 -23.18 5.96 -14.79
N VAL A 351 -24.25 6.38 -15.44
CA VAL A 351 -25.55 6.56 -14.81
C VAL A 351 -26.51 5.52 -15.38
N MET A 352 -26.98 4.62 -14.52
CA MET A 352 -27.84 3.51 -14.87
C MET A 352 -29.27 3.77 -14.42
N PHE A 353 -30.20 3.80 -15.38
CA PHE A 353 -31.64 3.86 -15.09
C PHE A 353 -32.22 2.44 -15.06
N ILE A 354 -32.82 2.04 -13.96
CA ILE A 354 -33.32 0.68 -13.75
C ILE A 354 -34.84 0.71 -13.81
N SER A 355 -35.41 0.09 -14.85
CA SER A 355 -36.87 -0.07 -14.98
C SER A 355 -37.39 -1.42 -14.49
N ASN A 356 -36.51 -2.24 -13.91
CA ASN A 356 -36.86 -3.53 -13.34
C ASN A 356 -37.82 -3.37 -12.17
N LYS A 357 -38.70 -4.35 -11.96
CA LYS A 357 -39.62 -4.34 -10.81
C LYS A 357 -38.86 -4.37 -9.47
N GLU A 358 -37.76 -5.12 -9.42
CA GLU A 358 -36.90 -5.25 -8.25
C GLU A 358 -35.56 -4.55 -8.52
N PHE A 359 -35.15 -3.70 -7.58
CA PHE A 359 -33.94 -2.88 -7.68
C PHE A 359 -32.71 -3.57 -7.09
N SER A 360 -32.84 -4.18 -5.91
CA SER A 360 -31.73 -4.81 -5.17
C SER A 360 -30.97 -5.88 -5.97
N PRO A 361 -31.62 -6.80 -6.72
CA PRO A 361 -30.89 -7.80 -7.50
C PRO A 361 -30.00 -7.17 -8.58
N VAL A 362 -30.41 -6.01 -9.12
CA VAL A 362 -29.61 -5.28 -10.11
C VAL A 362 -28.38 -4.64 -9.44
N LEU A 363 -28.54 -4.09 -8.24
CA LEU A 363 -27.42 -3.53 -7.47
C LEU A 363 -26.38 -4.60 -7.08
N GLU A 364 -26.85 -5.78 -6.65
CA GLU A 364 -25.98 -6.94 -6.41
C GLU A 364 -25.22 -7.34 -7.67
N THR A 365 -25.93 -7.45 -8.79
CA THR A 365 -25.31 -7.75 -10.09
C THR A 365 -24.24 -6.71 -10.44
N ILE A 366 -24.52 -5.42 -10.28
CA ILE A 366 -23.54 -4.35 -10.54
C ILE A 366 -22.27 -4.56 -9.71
N ARG A 367 -22.39 -4.83 -8.40
CA ARG A 367 -21.23 -5.03 -7.50
C ARG A 367 -20.39 -6.23 -7.90
N GLU A 368 -21.02 -7.34 -8.27
CA GLU A 368 -20.32 -8.57 -8.66
C GLU A 368 -19.61 -8.41 -10.01
N VAL A 369 -20.33 -7.93 -11.02
CA VAL A 369 -19.87 -8.02 -12.41
C VAL A 369 -18.93 -6.90 -12.82
N THR A 370 -18.90 -5.77 -12.11
CA THR A 370 -18.01 -4.65 -12.45
C THR A 370 -16.54 -5.05 -12.44
N SER A 371 -16.17 -5.96 -11.53
CA SER A 371 -14.81 -6.51 -11.42
C SER A 371 -14.38 -7.38 -12.60
N GLU A 372 -15.33 -7.87 -13.40
CA GLU A 372 -15.07 -8.70 -14.58
C GLU A 372 -14.66 -7.88 -15.81
N HIS A 373 -14.83 -6.55 -15.79
CA HIS A 373 -14.46 -5.71 -16.91
C HIS A 373 -12.93 -5.74 -17.12
N PRO A 374 -12.41 -5.92 -18.36
CA PRO A 374 -10.97 -6.06 -18.61
C PRO A 374 -10.12 -4.92 -18.05
N ASN A 375 -10.68 -3.70 -18.08
CA ASN A 375 -10.01 -2.50 -17.60
C ASN A 375 -10.14 -2.24 -16.09
N HIS A 376 -10.79 -3.11 -15.33
CA HIS A 376 -11.03 -2.88 -13.90
C HIS A 376 -9.74 -3.01 -13.08
N LEU A 377 -9.44 -2.00 -12.28
CA LEU A 377 -8.30 -1.99 -11.36
C LEU A 377 -8.71 -2.23 -9.89
N GLY A 378 -9.91 -1.82 -9.49
CA GLY A 378 -10.38 -2.05 -8.13
C GLY A 378 -11.60 -1.22 -7.72
N PHE A 379 -12.26 -1.68 -6.66
CA PHE A 379 -13.31 -0.94 -5.95
C PHE A 379 -12.70 0.10 -5.00
N VAL A 380 -13.31 1.28 -4.92
CA VAL A 380 -12.88 2.37 -4.02
C VAL A 380 -13.74 2.41 -2.78
N LYS A 381 -15.04 2.66 -2.97
CA LYS A 381 -16.03 2.79 -1.90
C LYS A 381 -17.45 2.79 -2.47
N GLU A 382 -18.38 2.48 -1.59
CA GLU A 382 -19.81 2.77 -1.75
C GLU A 382 -20.10 4.09 -1.03
N VAL A 383 -20.69 5.06 -1.74
CA VAL A 383 -21.06 6.36 -1.18
C VAL A 383 -22.43 6.30 -0.54
N GLU A 384 -23.37 5.64 -1.22
CA GLU A 384 -24.74 5.33 -0.80
C GLU A 384 -25.19 4.10 -1.61
N GLU A 385 -26.27 3.45 -1.21
CA GLU A 385 -26.87 2.34 -1.97
C GLU A 385 -27.13 2.78 -3.42
N GLY A 386 -26.58 2.04 -4.39
CA GLY A 386 -26.66 2.39 -5.81
C GLY A 386 -25.65 3.43 -6.31
N TRP A 387 -24.78 3.97 -5.44
CA TRP A 387 -23.69 4.87 -5.81
C TRP A 387 -22.32 4.31 -5.40
N TYR A 388 -21.59 3.81 -6.39
CA TYR A 388 -20.30 3.17 -6.22
C TYR A 388 -19.18 3.96 -6.90
N GLN A 389 -17.96 3.86 -6.37
CA GLN A 389 -16.75 4.39 -7.00
C GLN A 389 -15.76 3.26 -7.27
N TYR A 390 -15.25 3.22 -8.50
CA TYR A 390 -14.30 2.23 -8.99
C TYR A 390 -13.13 2.90 -9.69
N ARG A 391 -12.04 2.15 -9.83
CA ARG A 391 -10.83 2.51 -10.55
C ARG A 391 -10.71 1.60 -11.77
N PHE A 392 -10.47 2.21 -12.91
CA PHE A 392 -10.25 1.55 -14.20
C PHE A 392 -8.97 2.09 -14.82
N HIS A 393 -8.45 1.43 -15.86
CA HIS A 393 -7.46 2.02 -16.74
C HIS A 393 -8.04 2.33 -18.12
N ILE A 394 -7.49 3.31 -18.84
CA ILE A 394 -7.91 3.56 -20.23
C ILE A 394 -7.49 2.42 -21.17
N ASN A 395 -8.07 2.39 -22.36
CA ASN A 395 -7.63 1.48 -23.41
C ASN A 395 -6.18 1.79 -23.80
N ASP A 396 -5.40 0.74 -24.06
CA ASP A 396 -4.01 0.80 -24.52
C ASP A 396 -2.96 1.38 -23.54
N ASP A 397 -3.33 1.73 -22.29
CA ASP A 397 -2.40 2.18 -21.24
C ASP A 397 -2.88 1.78 -19.83
N SER A 398 -2.35 0.68 -19.30
CA SER A 398 -2.72 0.15 -17.96
C SER A 398 -2.24 1.03 -16.80
N ASN A 399 -1.25 1.91 -17.04
CA ASN A 399 -0.73 2.80 -16.00
C ASN A 399 -1.62 4.03 -15.79
N ARG A 400 -2.55 4.30 -16.71
CA ARG A 400 -3.41 5.48 -16.66
C ARG A 400 -4.75 5.16 -16.05
N GLU A 401 -4.84 5.50 -14.77
CA GLU A 401 -6.02 5.30 -13.94
C GLU A 401 -7.12 6.34 -14.21
N VAL A 402 -8.36 5.86 -14.24
CA VAL A 402 -9.60 6.62 -14.35
C VAL A 402 -10.50 6.28 -13.18
N HIS A 403 -10.99 7.30 -12.50
CA HIS A 403 -12.03 7.13 -11.49
C HIS A 403 -13.41 7.15 -12.17
N ILE A 404 -14.15 6.06 -12.04
CA ILE A 404 -15.51 5.94 -12.58
C ILE A 404 -16.49 5.80 -11.43
N ALA A 405 -17.44 6.73 -11.35
CA ALA A 405 -18.60 6.60 -10.48
C ALA A 405 -19.72 5.89 -11.21
N ILE A 406 -20.34 4.90 -10.57
CA ILE A 406 -21.52 4.21 -11.09
C ILE A 406 -22.69 4.58 -10.19
N GLN A 407 -23.68 5.28 -10.75
CA GLN A 407 -24.90 5.69 -10.04
C GLN A 407 -26.11 5.02 -10.68
N ALA A 408 -26.90 4.31 -9.88
CA ALA A 408 -28.05 3.54 -10.31
C ALA A 408 -29.32 4.12 -9.70
N PHE A 409 -30.34 4.38 -10.53
CA PHE A 409 -31.61 4.99 -10.11
C PHE A 409 -32.79 4.12 -10.54
N HIS A 410 -33.76 3.93 -9.65
CA HIS A 410 -34.96 3.15 -9.91
C HIS A 410 -36.06 4.00 -10.58
N LEU A 411 -36.29 3.75 -11.87
CA LEU A 411 -37.39 4.36 -12.64
C LEU A 411 -38.35 3.26 -13.11
N PRO A 412 -39.19 2.72 -12.21
CA PRO A 412 -40.17 1.71 -12.59
C PRO A 412 -41.15 2.29 -13.61
N ARG A 413 -41.53 1.45 -14.58
CA ARG A 413 -42.51 1.80 -15.62
C ARG A 413 -43.94 1.54 -15.19
#